data_AF-A0A967K2F2-F1
#
_entry.id   AF-A0A967K2F2-F1
#
_cell.length_a   1.000
_cell.length_b   1.000
_cell.length_c   1.000
_cell.angle_alpha   90.00
_cell.angle_beta   90.00
_cell.angle_gamma   90.00
#
_symmetry.space_group_name_H-M   'P 1'
#
loop_
_entity.id
_entity.type
_entity.pdbx_description
1 polymer ?
#
loop_
_entity_poly.entity_id
_entity_poly.type
_entity_poly.pdbx_seq_one_letter_code
_entity_poly.pdbx_strand_id
1 'polypeptide(L)'
;GDIPPEVAVLVISPGRQAPPASEVQAILRYLEQGGNLLWLAEPGSAAGMEPVARFLGIEFEPGVVVDPTTRVLGIEHPAFVPVSAYPAHPITANLELVTVYPQAVGIAWNQPPGWQTRGILSTGLRAWSETGELAGELGFDDGADVSGPLDIGIAMERTLPSEGEGGDDRRQRIVVIGDGDFL
;
A
#
# COMPACT_ATOMS: atom_id res chain seq x y z
N GLY A 1 -16.80 -10.36 -16.39
CA GLY A 1 -16.50 -11.79 -16.18
C GLY A 1 -15.82 -11.94 -14.85
N ASP A 2 -15.74 -13.15 -14.31
CA ASP A 2 -14.96 -13.43 -13.09
C ASP A 2 -13.47 -13.59 -13.42
N ILE A 3 -12.62 -13.42 -12.41
CA ILE A 3 -11.18 -13.69 -12.51
C ILE A 3 -10.98 -15.22 -12.44
N PRO A 4 -10.24 -15.84 -13.36
CA PRO A 4 -10.05 -17.29 -13.35
C PRO A 4 -9.36 -17.80 -12.07
N PRO A 5 -9.75 -18.96 -11.53
CA PRO A 5 -9.18 -19.50 -10.29
C PRO A 5 -7.69 -19.88 -10.40
N GLU A 6 -7.19 -20.12 -11.61
CA GLU A 6 -5.78 -20.42 -11.89
C GLU A 6 -4.85 -19.20 -11.81
N VAL A 7 -5.40 -17.98 -11.63
CA VAL A 7 -4.60 -16.77 -11.45
C VAL A 7 -3.80 -16.87 -10.15
N ALA A 8 -2.47 -16.91 -10.29
CA ALA A 8 -1.57 -17.00 -9.15
C ALA A 8 -1.54 -15.71 -8.31
N VAL A 9 -1.63 -14.55 -8.99
CA VAL A 9 -1.66 -13.23 -8.40
C VAL A 9 -2.38 -12.25 -9.34
N LEU A 10 -3.26 -11.42 -8.77
CA LEU A 10 -3.82 -10.26 -9.44
C LEU A 10 -2.91 -9.07 -9.17
N VAL A 11 -2.62 -8.26 -10.19
CA VAL A 11 -1.90 -6.99 -10.04
C VAL A 11 -2.87 -5.85 -10.36
N ILE A 12 -3.05 -4.95 -9.40
CA ILE A 12 -3.75 -3.67 -9.61
C ILE A 12 -2.69 -2.60 -9.73
N SER A 13 -2.54 -2.04 -10.93
CA SER A 13 -1.72 -0.86 -11.17
C SER A 13 -2.56 0.42 -10.99
N PRO A 14 -1.93 1.59 -10.77
CA PRO A 14 -2.65 2.84 -10.68
C PRO A 14 -3.46 3.10 -11.95
N GLY A 15 -4.77 3.29 -11.78
CA GLY A 15 -5.69 3.61 -12.86
C GLY A 15 -5.92 5.11 -12.94
N ARG A 16 -6.01 5.66 -14.16
CA ARG A 16 -6.46 7.04 -14.37
C ARG A 16 -7.97 7.21 -14.25
N GLN A 17 -8.72 6.12 -14.30
CA GLN A 17 -10.18 6.10 -14.30
C GLN A 17 -10.66 4.97 -13.41
N ALA A 18 -11.79 5.21 -12.73
CA ALA A 18 -12.42 4.19 -11.92
C ALA A 18 -12.86 2.99 -12.78
N PRO A 19 -12.53 1.76 -12.39
CA PRO A 19 -12.99 0.58 -13.10
C PRO A 19 -14.53 0.45 -12.99
N PRO A 20 -15.18 -0.19 -13.97
CA PRO A 20 -16.60 -0.51 -13.88
C PRO A 20 -16.92 -1.26 -12.58
N ALA A 21 -18.07 -0.99 -11.97
CA ALA A 21 -18.49 -1.65 -10.74
C ALA A 21 -18.49 -3.19 -10.84
N SER A 22 -18.78 -3.74 -12.02
CA SER A 22 -18.72 -5.18 -12.28
C SER A 22 -17.31 -5.77 -12.15
N GLU A 23 -16.27 -5.01 -12.49
CA GLU A 23 -14.87 -5.42 -12.34
C GLU A 23 -14.45 -5.37 -10.87
N VAL A 24 -14.80 -4.29 -10.15
CA VAL A 24 -14.57 -4.19 -8.69
C VAL A 24 -15.20 -5.39 -7.97
N GLN A 25 -16.43 -5.77 -8.35
CA GLN A 25 -17.11 -6.93 -7.79
C GLN A 25 -16.44 -8.26 -8.14
N ALA A 26 -15.85 -8.40 -9.34
CA ALA A 26 -15.07 -9.59 -9.69
C ALA A 26 -13.78 -9.69 -8.85
N ILE A 27 -13.12 -8.56 -8.58
CA ILE A 27 -11.95 -8.50 -7.71
C ILE A 27 -12.32 -8.89 -6.28
N LEU A 28 -13.42 -8.36 -5.75
CA LEU A 28 -13.89 -8.73 -4.41
C LEU A 28 -14.14 -10.23 -4.28
N ARG A 29 -14.85 -10.85 -5.24
CA ARG A 29 -15.07 -12.30 -5.25
C ARG A 29 -13.77 -13.09 -5.30
N TYR A 30 -12.81 -12.66 -6.13
CA TYR A 30 -11.49 -13.27 -6.21
C TYR A 30 -10.74 -13.21 -4.86
N LEU A 31 -10.79 -12.06 -4.17
CA LEU A 31 -10.17 -11.91 -2.86
C LEU A 31 -10.89 -12.73 -1.77
N GLU A 32 -12.22 -12.79 -1.80
CA GLU A 32 -13.03 -13.61 -0.90
C GLU A 32 -12.68 -15.10 -1.03
N GLN A 33 -12.38 -15.57 -2.23
CA GLN A 33 -12.01 -16.97 -2.54
C GLN A 33 -10.53 -17.29 -2.24
N GLY A 34 -9.76 -16.33 -1.74
CA GLY A 34 -8.37 -16.54 -1.35
C GLY A 34 -7.32 -16.15 -2.39
N GLY A 35 -7.71 -15.41 -3.43
CA GLY A 35 -6.80 -14.94 -4.46
C GLY A 35 -5.72 -13.98 -3.92
N ASN A 36 -4.48 -14.11 -4.39
CA ASN A 36 -3.38 -13.22 -3.98
C ASN A 36 -3.43 -11.90 -4.76
N LEU A 37 -2.97 -10.82 -4.13
CA LEU A 37 -3.00 -9.48 -4.72
C LEU A 37 -1.68 -8.73 -4.52
N LEU A 38 -1.24 -8.05 -5.57
CA LEU A 38 -0.31 -6.92 -5.49
C LEU A 38 -1.06 -5.67 -5.92
N TRP A 39 -1.18 -4.68 -5.04
CA TRP A 39 -1.82 -3.40 -5.35
C TRP A 39 -0.81 -2.27 -5.25
N LEU A 40 -0.60 -1.60 -6.37
CA LEU A 40 0.18 -0.40 -6.50
C LEU A 40 -0.76 0.81 -6.50
N ALA A 41 -0.60 1.69 -5.52
CA ALA A 41 -1.43 2.86 -5.31
C ALA A 41 -0.65 4.15 -5.55
N GLU A 42 -1.40 5.23 -5.77
CA GLU A 42 -0.88 6.58 -5.97
C GLU A 42 -1.65 7.55 -5.07
N PRO A 43 -1.10 8.75 -4.80
CA PRO A 43 -1.83 9.83 -4.17
C PRO A 43 -3.14 10.18 -4.90
N GLY A 44 -4.14 10.64 -4.15
CA GLY A 44 -5.41 11.11 -4.72
C GLY A 44 -6.59 10.13 -4.65
N SER A 45 -6.53 9.13 -3.75
CA SER A 45 -7.54 8.10 -3.40
C SER A 45 -7.41 6.75 -4.13
N ALA A 46 -8.21 5.76 -3.70
CA ALA A 46 -8.25 4.41 -4.27
C ALA A 46 -8.79 4.35 -5.71
N ALA A 47 -9.10 5.49 -6.35
CA ALA A 47 -9.54 5.57 -7.75
C ALA A 47 -10.72 4.64 -8.08
N GLY A 48 -11.74 4.57 -7.22
CA GLY A 48 -12.91 3.70 -7.42
C GLY A 48 -12.77 2.29 -6.83
N MET A 49 -11.62 1.99 -6.21
CA MET A 49 -11.35 0.72 -5.52
C MET A 49 -11.63 0.78 -4.01
N GLU A 50 -12.38 1.77 -3.54
CA GLU A 50 -12.76 1.91 -2.12
C GLU A 50 -13.45 0.65 -1.56
N PRO A 51 -14.27 -0.12 -2.34
CA PRO A 51 -14.79 -1.39 -1.86
C PRO A 51 -13.70 -2.42 -1.53
N VAL A 52 -12.63 -2.48 -2.33
CA VAL A 52 -11.49 -3.37 -2.09
C VAL A 52 -10.67 -2.89 -0.91
N ALA A 53 -10.39 -1.59 -0.81
CA ALA A 53 -9.72 -1.01 0.35
C ALA A 53 -10.46 -1.32 1.67
N ARG A 54 -11.79 -1.16 1.67
CA ARG A 54 -12.64 -1.48 2.82
C ARG A 54 -12.63 -2.96 3.18
N PHE A 55 -12.65 -3.86 2.19
CA PHE A 55 -12.54 -5.31 2.42
C PHE A 55 -11.23 -5.67 3.13
N LEU A 56 -10.14 -4.97 2.78
CA LEU A 56 -8.82 -5.16 3.37
C LEU A 56 -8.62 -4.39 4.68
N GLY A 57 -9.54 -3.50 5.05
CA GLY A 57 -9.39 -2.62 6.21
C GLY A 57 -8.23 -1.64 6.05
N ILE A 58 -8.01 -1.11 4.85
CA ILE A 58 -6.96 -0.14 4.55
C ILE A 58 -7.58 1.18 4.09
N GLU A 59 -6.87 2.27 4.33
CA GLU A 59 -7.20 3.62 3.88
C GLU A 59 -5.92 4.28 3.35
N PHE A 60 -6.03 5.01 2.25
CA PHE A 60 -4.92 5.82 1.73
C PHE A 60 -5.01 7.20 2.34
N GLU A 61 -3.93 7.65 2.97
CA GLU A 61 -3.85 8.97 3.57
C GLU A 61 -4.01 10.06 2.49
N PRO A 62 -4.67 11.19 2.82
CA PRO A 62 -4.77 12.30 1.88
C PRO A 62 -3.41 12.92 1.62
N GLY A 63 -3.18 13.38 0.39
CA GLY A 63 -1.94 14.05 0.01
C GLY A 63 -0.83 13.12 -0.45
N VAL A 64 0.39 13.65 -0.45
CA VAL A 64 1.61 12.97 -0.90
C VAL A 64 2.59 12.92 0.26
N VAL A 65 3.25 11.79 0.47
CA VAL A 65 4.28 11.67 1.49
C VAL A 65 5.48 12.53 1.12
N VAL A 66 5.91 13.36 2.05
CA VAL A 66 7.14 14.16 1.94
C VAL A 66 8.06 13.88 3.12
N ASP A 67 9.37 13.90 2.86
CA ASP A 67 10.40 13.83 3.89
C ASP A 67 11.43 14.96 3.72
N PRO A 68 11.46 15.98 4.61
CA PRO A 68 12.38 17.10 4.47
C PRO A 68 13.84 16.70 4.75
N THR A 69 14.07 15.53 5.37
CA THR A 69 15.42 15.03 5.64
C THR A 69 16.11 14.49 4.38
N THR A 70 15.35 14.25 3.31
CA THR A 70 15.85 13.75 2.03
C THR A 70 16.94 14.65 1.41
N ARG A 71 16.90 15.97 1.69
CA ARG A 71 17.94 16.92 1.24
C ARG A 71 19.33 16.58 1.74
N VAL A 72 19.45 15.98 2.93
CA VAL A 72 20.75 15.54 3.50
C VAL A 72 21.36 14.41 2.67
N LEU A 73 20.53 13.64 1.97
CA LEU A 73 20.94 12.55 1.07
C LEU A 73 21.18 13.04 -0.37
N GLY A 74 21.09 14.35 -0.63
CA GLY A 74 21.25 14.93 -1.96
C GLY A 74 20.01 14.81 -2.86
N ILE A 75 18.85 14.49 -2.30
CA ILE A 75 17.58 14.42 -3.02
C ILE A 75 16.92 15.80 -2.96
N GLU A 76 16.69 16.42 -4.12
CA GLU A 76 16.19 17.80 -4.20
C GLU A 76 14.69 17.91 -3.87
N HIS A 77 13.90 16.92 -4.32
CA HIS A 77 12.46 16.96 -4.20
C HIS A 77 11.98 16.23 -2.93
N PRO A 78 11.24 16.90 -2.01
CA PRO A 78 10.86 16.32 -0.72
C PRO A 78 9.89 15.14 -0.83
N ALA A 79 9.14 15.02 -1.92
CA ALA A 79 8.29 13.86 -2.22
C ALA A 79 9.04 12.63 -2.76
N PHE A 80 10.37 12.63 -2.77
CA PHE A 80 11.18 11.46 -3.08
C PHE A 80 11.63 10.86 -1.75
N VAL A 81 10.84 9.91 -1.25
CA VAL A 81 10.92 9.45 0.14
C VAL A 81 11.95 8.31 0.23
N PRO A 82 13.05 8.49 0.98
CA PRO A 82 14.01 7.44 1.21
C PRO A 82 13.52 6.49 2.32
N VAL A 83 13.60 5.19 2.09
CA VAL A 83 13.44 4.15 3.12
C VAL A 83 14.80 3.48 3.33
N SER A 84 15.35 3.67 4.52
CA SER A 84 16.67 3.13 4.90
C SER A 84 16.60 2.11 6.04
N ALA A 85 15.41 1.90 6.61
CA ALA A 85 15.17 0.94 7.67
C ALA A 85 13.87 0.20 7.38
N TYR A 86 13.95 -1.12 7.31
CA TYR A 86 12.82 -1.97 6.97
C TYR A 86 12.29 -2.67 8.23
N PRO A 87 10.99 -2.61 8.50
CA PRO A 87 10.37 -3.50 9.48
C PRO A 87 10.70 -4.97 9.16
N ALA A 88 10.89 -5.77 10.21
CA ALA A 88 11.27 -7.18 10.05
C ALA A 88 10.18 -7.97 9.29
N HIS A 89 10.48 -8.34 8.05
CA HIS A 89 9.57 -9.12 7.21
C HIS A 89 10.36 -9.92 6.15
N PRO A 90 9.95 -11.16 5.79
CA PRO A 90 10.66 -11.95 4.77
C PRO A 90 10.79 -11.26 3.40
N ILE A 91 9.84 -10.38 3.04
CA ILE A 91 9.89 -9.59 1.79
C ILE A 91 11.11 -8.66 1.76
N THR A 92 11.43 -8.04 2.90
CA THR A 92 12.46 -6.99 3.01
C THR A 92 13.73 -7.46 3.71
N ALA A 93 13.80 -8.75 4.09
CA ALA A 93 14.90 -9.30 4.90
C ALA A 93 16.30 -9.15 4.29
N ASN A 94 16.39 -9.05 2.95
CA ASN A 94 17.66 -8.88 2.23
C ASN A 94 17.82 -7.47 1.63
N LEU A 95 16.97 -6.51 2.00
CA LEU A 95 17.12 -5.12 1.59
C LEU A 95 18.09 -4.41 2.54
N GLU A 96 19.33 -4.25 2.09
CA GLU A 96 20.41 -3.57 2.83
C GLU A 96 20.70 -2.15 2.32
N LEU A 97 20.20 -1.81 1.13
CA LEU A 97 20.38 -0.51 0.49
C LEU A 97 19.18 0.40 0.76
N VAL A 98 19.41 1.71 0.71
CA VAL A 98 18.33 2.70 0.74
C VAL A 98 17.53 2.60 -0.55
N THR A 99 16.21 2.42 -0.44
CA THR A 99 15.27 2.56 -1.57
C THR A 99 14.61 3.93 -1.54
N VAL A 100 14.17 4.42 -2.69
CA VAL A 100 13.50 5.72 -2.83
C VAL A 100 12.14 5.50 -3.49
N TYR A 101 11.12 6.12 -2.93
CA TYR A 101 9.73 6.05 -3.40
C TYR A 101 9.25 7.43 -3.81
N PRO A 102 9.23 7.76 -5.11
CA PRO A 102 8.69 9.01 -5.61
C PRO A 102 7.18 9.11 -5.40
N GLN A 103 6.72 10.26 -4.92
CA GLN A 103 5.30 10.61 -4.80
C GLN A 103 4.45 9.55 -4.08
N ALA A 104 5.01 8.89 -3.07
CA ALA A 104 4.30 7.85 -2.35
C ALA A 104 3.05 8.37 -1.61
N VAL A 105 2.08 7.50 -1.37
CA VAL A 105 0.91 7.71 -0.51
C VAL A 105 1.03 6.89 0.78
N GLY A 106 0.63 7.49 1.90
CA GLY A 106 0.54 6.79 3.18
C GLY A 106 -0.60 5.78 3.19
N ILE A 107 -0.41 4.67 3.90
CA ILE A 107 -1.38 3.57 4.04
C ILE A 107 -1.70 3.41 5.52
N ALA A 108 -2.87 3.86 5.92
CA ALA A 108 -3.45 3.51 7.20
C ALA A 108 -4.14 2.15 7.11
N TRP A 109 -4.14 1.40 8.20
CA TRP A 109 -4.79 0.09 8.23
C TRP A 109 -5.35 -0.26 9.60
N ASN A 110 -6.51 -0.91 9.57
CA ASN A 110 -7.17 -1.52 10.71
C ASN A 110 -7.42 -3.00 10.38
N GLN A 111 -6.58 -3.87 10.95
CA GLN A 111 -6.53 -5.29 10.62
C GLN A 111 -7.90 -5.97 10.77
N PRO A 112 -8.51 -6.47 9.68
CA PRO A 112 -9.78 -7.18 9.79
C PRO A 112 -9.60 -8.56 10.46
N PRO A 113 -10.67 -9.15 11.02
CA PRO A 113 -10.60 -10.48 11.64
C PRO A 113 -10.03 -11.54 10.68
N GLY A 114 -9.14 -12.38 11.20
CA GLY A 114 -8.48 -13.46 10.44
C GLY A 114 -7.29 -13.02 9.60
N TRP A 115 -7.09 -11.73 9.39
CA TRP A 115 -5.89 -11.20 8.73
C TRP A 115 -4.78 -10.94 9.75
N GLN A 116 -3.54 -11.03 9.28
CA GLN A 116 -2.36 -10.44 9.92
C GLN A 116 -1.81 -9.38 8.99
N THR A 117 -1.69 -8.13 9.48
CA THR A 117 -1.14 -7.01 8.71
C THR A 117 0.18 -6.53 9.32
N ARG A 118 1.13 -6.19 8.46
CA ARG A 118 2.44 -5.65 8.82
C ARG A 118 2.85 -4.56 7.84
N GLY A 119 3.33 -3.43 8.34
CA GLY A 119 4.14 -2.50 7.56
C GLY A 119 5.42 -3.20 7.09
N ILE A 120 5.76 -3.04 5.81
CA ILE A 120 6.99 -3.56 5.20
C ILE A 120 7.87 -2.43 4.67
N LEU A 121 7.28 -1.26 4.40
CA LEU A 121 7.96 -0.03 4.04
C LEU A 121 7.37 1.09 4.88
N SER A 122 8.20 1.76 5.67
CA SER A 122 7.77 2.86 6.53
C SER A 122 8.71 4.04 6.37
N THR A 123 8.16 5.25 6.42
CA THR A 123 8.92 6.49 6.30
C THR A 123 9.77 6.77 7.54
N GLY A 124 10.63 7.78 7.46
CA GLY A 124 11.25 8.39 8.64
C GLY A 124 10.22 9.09 9.55
N LEU A 125 10.62 9.32 10.81
CA LEU A 125 9.78 9.99 11.83
C LEU A 125 9.44 11.45 11.53
N ARG A 126 10.18 12.08 10.61
CA ARG A 126 9.99 13.48 10.22
C ARG A 126 9.21 13.63 8.92
N ALA A 127 8.79 12.53 8.31
CA ALA A 127 7.92 12.57 7.15
C ALA A 127 6.48 12.87 7.58
N TRP A 128 5.68 13.36 6.64
CA TRP A 128 4.23 13.51 6.78
C TRP A 128 3.56 13.34 5.42
N SER A 129 2.24 13.19 5.41
CA SER A 129 1.41 13.28 4.21
C SER A 129 1.02 14.75 4.01
N GLU A 130 1.59 15.39 2.99
CA GLU A 130 1.40 16.79 2.63
C GLU A 130 0.19 16.93 1.72
N THR A 131 -0.79 17.71 2.17
CA THR A 131 -2.07 17.92 1.47
C THR A 131 -2.12 19.20 0.66
N GLY A 132 -1.18 20.13 0.88
CA GLY A 132 -1.05 21.41 0.21
C GLY A 132 -0.23 21.36 -1.09
N GLU A 133 0.20 22.53 -1.54
CA GLU A 133 1.05 22.66 -2.73
C GLU A 133 2.48 22.20 -2.42
N LEU A 134 3.02 21.31 -3.26
CA LEU A 134 4.42 20.87 -3.19
C LEU A 134 5.40 21.91 -3.76
N ALA A 135 5.31 23.16 -3.29
CA ALA A 135 6.11 24.28 -3.78
C ALA A 135 6.68 25.13 -2.63
N GLY A 136 7.91 25.61 -2.80
CA GLY A 136 8.56 26.48 -1.82
C GLY A 136 9.07 25.75 -0.57
N GLU A 137 9.03 26.45 0.57
CA GLU A 137 9.35 25.84 1.87
C GLU A 137 8.11 25.13 2.41
N LEU A 138 8.15 23.79 2.40
CA LEU A 138 7.11 22.98 3.01
C LEU A 138 7.21 23.04 4.53
N GLY A 139 6.07 23.13 5.19
CA GLY A 139 5.95 23.09 6.64
C GLY A 139 4.69 22.33 7.01
N PHE A 140 4.84 21.39 7.96
CA PHE A 140 3.75 20.56 8.43
C PHE A 140 2.58 21.39 8.98
N ASP A 141 1.37 21.15 8.47
CA ASP A 141 0.12 21.71 8.96
C ASP A 141 -0.66 20.69 9.80
N ASP A 142 -0.63 20.85 11.13
CA ASP A 142 -1.34 19.98 12.10
C ASP A 142 -2.86 19.94 11.88
N GLY A 143 -3.44 20.90 11.14
CA GLY A 143 -4.86 20.93 10.81
C GLY A 143 -5.26 20.13 9.57
N ALA A 144 -4.30 19.73 8.73
CA ALA A 144 -4.58 19.14 7.41
C ALA A 144 -3.70 17.92 7.08
N ASP A 145 -2.45 17.91 7.53
CA ASP A 145 -1.47 16.89 7.20
C ASP A 145 -1.47 15.72 8.19
N VAL A 146 -0.92 14.59 7.76
CA VAL A 146 -0.79 13.39 8.60
C VAL A 146 0.67 13.17 8.98
N SER A 147 0.99 13.35 10.25
CA SER A 147 2.36 13.18 10.77
C SER A 147 2.82 11.71 10.68
N GLY A 148 4.07 11.50 10.30
CA GLY A 148 4.67 10.17 10.28
C GLY A 148 5.13 9.63 11.64
N PRO A 149 5.74 8.42 11.64
CA PRO A 149 6.05 7.63 10.46
C PRO A 149 4.79 7.05 9.80
N LEU A 150 4.79 7.00 8.48
CA LEU A 150 3.71 6.46 7.66
C LEU A 150 4.16 5.13 7.06
N ASP A 151 3.28 4.13 7.03
CA ASP A 151 3.51 2.97 6.18
C ASP A 151 3.22 3.37 4.72
N ILE A 152 4.17 3.14 3.83
CA ILE A 152 4.01 3.32 2.37
C ILE A 152 4.03 1.96 1.65
N GLY A 153 4.08 0.88 2.42
CA GLY A 153 3.95 -0.47 1.92
C GLY A 153 3.58 -1.41 3.05
N ILE A 154 2.58 -2.25 2.83
CA ILE A 154 2.09 -3.23 3.79
C ILE A 154 2.01 -4.63 3.17
N ALA A 155 2.16 -5.64 4.01
CA ALA A 155 1.88 -7.03 3.69
C ALA A 155 0.76 -7.54 4.60
N MET A 156 -0.17 -8.27 4.00
CA MET A 156 -1.29 -8.91 4.68
C MET A 156 -1.29 -10.40 4.35
N GLU A 157 -1.59 -11.23 5.36
CA GLU A 157 -1.80 -12.65 5.14
C GLU A 157 -2.97 -13.19 5.97
N ARG A 158 -3.65 -14.21 5.45
CA ARG A 158 -4.60 -15.01 6.20
C ARG A 158 -4.58 -16.46 5.76
N THR A 159 -5.03 -17.34 6.66
CA THR A 159 -5.21 -18.76 6.40
C THR A 159 -6.69 -19.04 6.17
N LEU A 160 -7.01 -19.68 5.05
CA LEU A 160 -8.35 -20.11 4.69
C LEU A 160 -8.43 -21.64 4.80
N PRO A 161 -9.51 -22.17 5.40
CA PRO A 161 -9.70 -23.61 5.47
C PRO A 161 -9.81 -24.21 4.06
N SER A 162 -9.30 -25.43 3.91
CA SER A 162 -9.48 -26.21 2.68
C SER A 162 -10.98 -26.43 2.38
N GLU A 163 -11.34 -26.40 1.10
CA GLU A 163 -12.71 -26.68 0.63
C GLU A 163 -13.05 -28.19 0.56
N GLY A 164 -12.14 -29.07 0.99
CA GLY A 164 -12.35 -30.53 0.99
C GLY A 164 -11.73 -31.26 2.18
N GLU A 165 -12.30 -32.42 2.54
CA GLU A 165 -11.79 -33.31 3.59
C GLU A 165 -10.34 -33.74 3.27
N GLY A 166 -9.40 -33.35 4.13
CA GLY A 166 -7.98 -33.72 4.03
C GLY A 166 -7.12 -32.83 3.14
N GLY A 167 -7.62 -31.69 2.65
CA GLY A 167 -6.79 -30.69 1.98
C GLY A 167 -6.06 -29.78 2.97
N ASP A 168 -4.88 -29.29 2.58
CA ASP A 168 -4.11 -28.32 3.37
C ASP A 168 -4.78 -26.94 3.35
N ASP A 169 -4.72 -26.24 4.47
CA ASP A 169 -5.17 -24.85 4.57
C ASP A 169 -4.41 -23.97 3.57
N ARG A 170 -5.15 -23.09 2.89
CA ARG A 170 -4.59 -22.18 1.89
C ARG A 170 -4.17 -20.87 2.54
N ARG A 171 -2.94 -20.43 2.27
CA ARG A 171 -2.48 -19.08 2.66
C ARG A 171 -2.74 -18.08 1.54
N GLN A 172 -3.53 -17.06 1.84
CA GLN A 172 -3.70 -15.89 0.98
C GLN A 172 -2.73 -14.80 1.40
N ARG A 173 -2.09 -14.15 0.43
CA ARG A 173 -1.16 -13.05 0.65
C ARG A 173 -1.52 -11.85 -0.22
N ILE A 174 -1.44 -10.68 0.38
CA ILE A 174 -1.70 -9.39 -0.26
C ILE A 174 -0.57 -8.45 0.08
N VAL A 175 -0.08 -7.72 -0.92
CA VAL A 175 0.87 -6.63 -0.74
C VAL A 175 0.27 -5.37 -1.34
N VAL A 176 0.33 -4.27 -0.59
CA VAL A 176 -0.08 -2.94 -1.07
C VAL A 176 1.13 -2.03 -0.95
N ILE A 177 1.49 -1.36 -2.04
CA ILE A 177 2.59 -0.39 -2.11
C ILE A 177 1.99 0.95 -2.52
N GLY A 178 2.30 2.00 -1.77
CA GLY A 178 1.80 3.36 -1.98
C GLY A 178 2.54 4.12 -3.06
N ASP A 179 3.25 3.44 -3.96
CA ASP A 179 3.98 4.03 -5.07
C ASP A 179 3.91 3.06 -6.25
N GLY A 180 3.25 3.47 -7.33
CA GLY A 180 3.09 2.66 -8.53
C GLY A 180 4.19 2.80 -9.56
N ASP A 181 5.06 3.81 -9.41
CA ASP A 181 6.24 4.03 -10.24
C ASP A 181 7.50 3.33 -9.68
N PHE A 182 7.39 2.66 -8.52
CA PHE A 182 8.48 1.93 -7.86
C PHE A 182 9.00 0.69 -8.65
N LEU A 183 8.27 0.20 -9.65
CA LEU A 183 8.61 -1.00 -10.44
C LEU A 183 9.43 -0.73 -11.71
#